data_AF-A0A9E3Y1S7-F1
#
_entry.id   AF-A0A9E3Y1S7-F1
#
_cell.length_a   1.000
_cell.length_b   1.000
_cell.length_c   1.000
_cell.angle_alpha   90.00
_cell.angle_beta   90.00
_cell.angle_gamma   90.00
#
_symmetry.space_group_name_H-M   'P 1'
#
loop_
_entity.id
_entity.type
_entity.pdbx_description
1 polymer ?
#
loop_
_entity_poly.entity_id
_entity_poly.type
_entity_poly.pdbx_seq_one_letter_code
_entity_poly.pdbx_strand_id
1 'polypeptide(L)'
;MTEHLENPLTKIRLKPVTPTPETLVAIVQPDGGPTLSVGQNSAGGTHMQTHTKKDRGFTLVELLIVIVILGILATVTVFAVRGITNKGQESACAADKKTIEVAAEAYMAQVGEYPATMQAMVDEGLLRSADSGNYTYALAGQSYTLTGAGECAAATTTAAPVTT
;
A
#
# COMPACT_ATOMS: atom_id res chain seq x y z
N MET A 1 46.98 -5.58 27.40
CA MET A 1 46.30 -4.53 28.17
C MET A 1 44.87 -4.46 27.68
N THR A 2 44.01 -5.14 28.41
CA THR A 2 42.56 -5.05 28.37
C THR A 2 42.12 -3.69 28.87
N GLU A 3 41.38 -2.92 28.07
CA GLU A 3 40.52 -1.87 28.61
C GLU A 3 39.08 -2.12 28.21
N HIS A 4 38.32 -2.31 29.28
CA HIS A 4 36.90 -2.54 29.41
C HIS A 4 36.39 -1.25 30.03
N LEU A 5 35.62 -0.45 29.27
CA LEU A 5 34.90 0.71 29.78
C LEU A 5 33.58 0.85 29.01
N GLU A 6 32.56 0.14 29.50
CA GLU A 6 31.16 0.51 29.30
C GLU A 6 30.90 1.82 30.07
N ASN A 7 30.26 2.82 29.44
CA ASN A 7 29.66 3.91 30.21
C ASN A 7 28.26 4.29 29.67
N PRO A 8 27.21 4.02 30.46
CA PRO A 8 25.81 3.97 30.05
C PRO A 8 25.14 5.35 29.93
N LEU A 9 24.85 5.76 28.70
CA LEU A 9 23.79 6.74 28.41
C LEU A 9 22.36 6.14 28.54
N THR A 10 22.23 4.98 29.21
CA THR A 10 20.99 4.35 29.68
C THR A 10 20.31 5.11 30.83
N LYS A 11 20.48 6.44 30.93
CA LYS A 11 19.82 7.32 31.92
C LYS A 11 19.01 8.43 31.24
N ILE A 12 18.03 8.05 30.42
CA ILE A 12 16.96 8.98 30.02
C ILE A 12 15.89 8.95 31.12
N ARG A 13 15.90 9.97 31.98
CA ARG A 13 14.95 10.20 33.07
C ARG A 13 13.61 10.67 32.48
N LEU A 14 12.53 9.90 32.70
CA LEU A 14 11.16 10.26 32.34
C LEU A 14 10.74 11.58 33.01
N LYS A 15 10.12 12.49 32.24
CA LYS A 15 9.50 13.71 32.79
C LYS A 15 8.20 13.34 33.52
N PRO A 16 7.92 13.94 34.69
CA PRO A 16 6.69 13.68 35.45
C PRO A 16 5.45 14.21 34.70
N VAL A 17 4.39 13.41 34.70
CA VAL A 17 3.05 13.74 34.17
C VAL A 17 2.35 14.73 35.11
N THR A 18 1.78 15.82 34.58
CA THR A 18 1.02 16.80 35.37
C THR A 18 -0.41 16.31 35.61
N PRO A 19 -0.92 16.35 36.86
CA PRO A 19 -2.30 15.94 37.16
C PRO A 19 -3.33 16.92 36.59
N THR A 20 -4.39 16.38 36.01
CA THR A 20 -5.63 17.02 35.54
C THR A 20 -6.48 17.52 36.74
N PRO A 21 -7.50 18.38 36.53
CA PRO A 21 -8.04 19.31 37.54
C PRO A 21 -8.94 18.70 38.63
N GLU A 22 -8.79 17.41 38.95
CA GLU A 22 -9.45 16.80 40.11
C GLU A 22 -8.68 17.04 41.42
N THR A 23 -7.85 18.10 41.48
CA THR A 23 -7.11 18.46 42.69
C THR A 23 -8.08 18.99 43.74
N LEU A 24 -8.59 18.06 44.56
CA LEU A 24 -9.27 18.37 45.81
C LEU A 24 -8.24 18.95 46.78
N VAL A 25 -8.27 20.26 46.98
CA VAL A 25 -7.44 20.95 47.98
C VAL A 25 -8.10 20.79 49.34
N ALA A 26 -7.54 19.94 50.20
CA ALA A 26 -7.89 19.90 51.62
C ALA A 26 -7.04 20.94 52.37
N ILE A 27 -7.66 22.04 52.80
CA ILE A 27 -7.06 22.98 53.74
C ILE A 27 -7.23 22.44 55.17
N VAL A 28 -6.12 22.02 55.80
CA VAL A 28 -6.07 21.65 57.21
C VAL A 28 -6.13 22.92 58.08
N GLN A 29 -7.14 23.03 58.93
CA GLN A 29 -7.29 24.06 59.97
C GLN A 29 -6.88 23.48 61.34
N PRO A 30 -6.26 24.26 62.24
CA PRO A 30 -5.60 23.76 63.46
C PRO A 30 -6.53 23.28 64.60
N ASP A 31 -7.84 23.09 64.37
CA ASP A 31 -8.83 22.93 65.45
C ASP A 31 -9.62 21.60 65.42
N GLY A 32 -9.22 20.63 64.58
CA GLY A 32 -9.62 19.22 64.75
C GLY A 32 -11.09 18.85 64.47
N GLY A 33 -11.89 19.69 63.82
CA GLY A 33 -13.24 19.35 63.36
C GLY A 33 -13.42 19.55 61.85
N PRO A 34 -14.02 18.61 61.09
CA PRO A 34 -14.39 18.86 59.71
C PRO A 34 -15.64 19.74 59.66
N THR A 35 -15.47 21.04 59.41
CA THR A 35 -16.58 21.95 59.10
C THR A 35 -16.68 22.16 57.60
N LEU A 36 -17.81 21.77 57.01
CA LEU A 36 -18.17 22.09 55.63
C LEU A 36 -18.68 23.54 55.57
N SER A 37 -17.78 24.52 55.51
CA SER A 37 -18.16 25.91 55.26
C SER A 37 -18.07 26.20 53.76
N VAL A 38 -19.21 26.14 53.07
CA VAL A 38 -19.35 26.66 51.71
C VAL A 38 -19.35 28.19 51.79
N GLY A 39 -18.27 28.84 51.35
CA GLY A 39 -18.28 30.27 51.09
C GLY A 39 -19.17 30.56 49.88
N GLN A 40 -20.33 31.18 50.10
CA GLN A 40 -21.15 31.72 49.02
C GLN A 40 -20.73 33.17 48.76
N ASN A 41 -19.74 33.35 47.89
CA ASN A 41 -19.46 34.63 47.24
C ASN A 41 -20.60 34.92 46.26
N SER A 42 -21.65 35.55 46.78
CA SER A 42 -22.62 36.33 46.02
C SER A 42 -21.90 37.51 45.35
N ALA A 43 -21.41 37.31 44.12
CA ALA A 43 -21.12 38.41 43.21
C ALA A 43 -21.05 37.88 41.77
N GLY A 44 -21.98 38.36 40.92
CA GLY A 44 -21.91 38.17 39.48
C GLY A 44 -22.91 37.16 38.95
N GLY A 45 -24.16 37.61 38.78
CA GLY A 45 -25.09 37.01 37.83
C GLY A 45 -24.54 37.18 36.42
N THR A 46 -23.57 36.33 36.05
CA THR A 46 -23.17 36.16 34.66
C THR A 46 -24.25 35.27 34.07
N HIS A 47 -25.16 35.90 33.33
CA HIS A 47 -26.18 35.25 32.54
C HIS A 47 -25.48 34.37 31.49
N MET A 48 -25.07 33.17 31.90
CA MET A 48 -24.51 32.14 31.03
C MET A 48 -25.64 31.69 30.11
N GLN A 49 -25.80 32.39 28.99
CA GLN A 49 -26.61 31.93 27.88
C GLN A 49 -25.94 30.69 27.31
N THR A 50 -26.32 29.53 27.86
CA THR A 50 -25.99 28.22 27.31
C THR A 50 -26.65 28.14 25.94
N HIS A 51 -25.88 28.45 24.89
CA HIS A 51 -26.27 28.25 23.51
C HIS A 51 -26.42 26.74 23.29
N THR A 52 -27.62 26.20 23.48
CA THR A 52 -27.92 24.80 23.15
C THR A 52 -27.72 24.64 21.65
N LYS A 53 -26.63 23.98 21.24
CA LYS A 53 -26.42 23.60 19.84
C LYS A 53 -27.59 22.71 19.44
N LYS A 54 -28.38 23.15 18.47
CA LYS A 54 -29.40 22.30 17.85
C LYS A 54 -28.63 21.30 16.97
N ASP A 55 -28.46 20.09 17.48
CA ASP A 55 -27.99 18.98 16.66
C ASP A 55 -29.07 18.71 15.60
N ARG A 56 -28.82 19.18 14.38
CA ARG A 56 -29.64 18.82 13.22
C ARG A 56 -29.21 17.42 12.79
N GLY A 57 -30.05 16.43 13.07
CA GLY A 57 -29.87 15.08 12.53
C GLY A 57 -30.09 15.07 11.01
N PHE A 58 -29.38 14.18 10.32
CA PHE A 58 -29.65 13.88 8.91
C PHE A 58 -31.06 13.29 8.78
N THR A 59 -31.81 13.71 7.77
CA THR A 59 -33.09 13.09 7.45
C THR A 59 -32.85 11.69 6.88
N LEU A 60 -33.76 10.76 7.16
CA LEU A 60 -33.68 9.40 6.61
C LEU A 60 -33.67 9.40 5.08
N VAL A 61 -34.34 10.39 4.47
CA VAL A 61 -34.40 10.56 3.01
C VAL A 61 -33.05 10.99 2.44
N GLU A 62 -32.33 11.89 3.11
CA GLU A 62 -30.98 12.30 2.70
C GLU A 62 -30.00 11.13 2.69
N LEU A 63 -30.07 10.23 3.67
CA LEU A 63 -29.20 9.06 3.69
C LEU A 63 -29.65 7.97 2.69
N LEU A 64 -30.96 7.85 2.47
CA LEU A 64 -31.54 6.87 1.53
C LEU A 64 -31.13 7.14 0.08
N ILE A 65 -31.17 8.38 -0.39
CA ILE A 65 -30.78 8.69 -1.77
C ILE A 65 -29.28 8.47 -2.01
N VAL A 66 -28.43 8.70 -1.00
CA VAL A 66 -26.98 8.52 -1.11
C VAL A 66 -26.64 7.05 -1.33
N ILE A 67 -27.20 6.14 -0.52
CA ILE A 67 -26.91 4.71 -0.68
C ILE A 67 -27.45 4.16 -2.00
N VAL A 68 -28.56 4.72 -2.51
CA VAL A 68 -29.11 4.37 -3.83
C VAL A 68 -28.13 4.76 -4.94
N ILE A 69 -27.61 5.99 -4.93
CA ILE A 69 -26.64 6.46 -5.92
C ILE A 69 -25.33 5.66 -5.81
N LEU A 70 -24.82 5.43 -4.58
CA LEU A 70 -23.62 4.61 -4.37
C LEU A 70 -23.81 3.18 -4.87
N GLY A 71 -25.00 2.59 -4.70
CA GLY A 71 -25.32 1.27 -5.25
C GLY A 71 -25.23 1.23 -6.77
N ILE A 72 -25.81 2.22 -7.47
CA ILE A 72 -25.76 2.31 -8.93
C ILE A 72 -24.30 2.48 -9.39
N LEU A 73 -23.57 3.44 -8.82
CA LEU A 73 -22.18 3.71 -9.20
C LEU A 73 -21.27 2.50 -8.97
N ALA A 74 -21.41 1.80 -7.84
CA ALA A 74 -20.60 0.64 -7.52
C ALA A 74 -20.71 -0.46 -8.60
N THR A 75 -21.91 -0.74 -9.09
CA THR A 75 -22.09 -1.77 -10.14
C THR A 75 -21.39 -1.40 -11.45
N VAL A 76 -21.52 -0.15 -11.90
CA VAL A 76 -20.85 0.34 -13.13
C VAL A 76 -19.34 0.30 -12.98
N THR A 77 -18.81 0.71 -11.83
CA THR A 77 -17.37 0.69 -11.54
C THR A 77 -16.78 -0.71 -11.62
N VAL A 78 -17.46 -1.74 -11.10
CA VAL A 78 -16.96 -3.12 -11.15
C VAL A 78 -16.76 -3.61 -12.59
N PHE A 79 -17.74 -3.37 -13.48
CA PHE A 79 -17.61 -3.78 -14.88
C PHE A 79 -16.52 -2.98 -15.62
N ALA A 80 -16.45 -1.66 -15.37
CA ALA A 80 -15.43 -0.81 -15.98
C ALA A 80 -14.00 -1.23 -15.59
N VAL A 81 -13.76 -1.50 -14.30
CA VAL A 81 -12.43 -1.89 -13.80
C VAL A 81 -12.01 -3.24 -14.36
N ARG A 82 -12.90 -4.23 -14.44
CA ARG A 82 -12.58 -5.55 -15.00
C ARG A 82 -12.08 -5.45 -16.45
N GLY A 83 -12.70 -4.61 -17.28
CA GLY A 83 -12.26 -4.39 -18.66
C GLY A 83 -10.86 -3.77 -18.74
N ILE A 84 -10.59 -2.78 -17.88
CA ILE A 84 -9.28 -2.10 -17.81
C ILE A 84 -8.19 -3.07 -17.35
N THR A 85 -8.45 -3.86 -16.30
CA THR A 85 -7.48 -4.85 -15.80
C THR A 85 -7.11 -5.85 -16.89
N ASN A 86 -8.10 -6.45 -17.57
CA ASN A 86 -7.83 -7.41 -18.64
C ASN A 86 -6.97 -6.81 -19.76
N LYS A 87 -7.24 -5.57 -20.18
CA LYS A 87 -6.45 -4.91 -21.22
C LYS A 87 -5.04 -4.55 -20.75
N GLY A 88 -4.90 -4.14 -19.49
CA GLY A 88 -3.62 -3.90 -18.85
C GLY A 88 -2.74 -5.16 -18.83
N GLN A 89 -3.34 -6.30 -18.50
CA GLN A 89 -2.65 -7.59 -18.47
C GLN A 89 -2.23 -8.04 -19.86
N GLU A 90 -3.12 -7.93 -20.86
CA GLU A 90 -2.77 -8.22 -22.26
C GLU A 90 -1.58 -7.36 -22.73
N SER A 91 -1.59 -6.06 -22.38
CA SER A 91 -0.49 -5.15 -22.71
C SER A 91 0.81 -5.51 -22.00
N ALA A 92 0.74 -5.96 -20.74
CA ALA A 92 1.91 -6.40 -19.98
C ALA A 92 2.52 -7.67 -20.58
N CYS A 93 1.68 -8.68 -20.87
CA CYS A 93 2.09 -9.90 -21.55
C CYS A 93 2.77 -9.60 -22.90
N ALA A 94 2.17 -8.71 -23.71
CA ALA A 94 2.76 -8.32 -24.99
C ALA A 94 4.12 -7.62 -24.85
N ALA A 95 4.29 -6.78 -23.82
CA ALA A 95 5.56 -6.10 -23.55
C ALA A 95 6.65 -7.08 -23.06
N ASP A 96 6.30 -7.98 -22.14
CA ASP A 96 7.22 -9.01 -21.64
C ASP A 96 7.67 -9.93 -22.78
N LYS A 97 6.72 -10.41 -23.58
CA LYS A 97 7.00 -11.21 -24.77
C LYS A 97 7.95 -10.48 -25.72
N LYS A 98 7.65 -9.22 -26.06
CA LYS A 98 8.48 -8.45 -27.00
C LYS A 98 9.89 -8.23 -26.45
N THR A 99 10.03 -8.04 -25.15
CA THR A 99 11.33 -7.92 -24.48
C THR A 99 12.16 -9.19 -24.67
N ILE A 100 11.53 -10.36 -24.51
CA ILE A 100 12.21 -11.65 -24.70
C ILE A 100 12.57 -11.87 -26.19
N GLU A 101 11.65 -11.56 -27.11
CA GLU A 101 11.90 -11.70 -28.55
C GLU A 101 13.09 -10.85 -29.01
N VAL A 102 13.15 -9.59 -28.57
CA VAL A 102 14.26 -8.68 -28.90
C VAL A 102 15.58 -9.21 -28.34
N ALA A 103 15.59 -9.74 -27.11
CA ALA A 103 16.78 -10.33 -26.53
C ALA A 103 17.23 -11.59 -27.29
N ALA A 104 16.29 -12.44 -27.73
CA ALA A 104 16.59 -13.63 -28.51
C ALA A 104 17.15 -13.28 -29.90
N GLU A 105 16.57 -12.28 -30.58
CA GLU A 105 17.09 -11.75 -31.85
C GLU A 105 18.49 -11.14 -31.68
N ALA A 106 18.72 -10.39 -30.60
CA ALA A 106 20.02 -9.82 -30.28
C ALA A 106 21.07 -10.90 -29.97
N TYR A 107 20.67 -12.00 -29.31
CA TYR A 107 21.54 -13.14 -29.04
C TYR A 107 21.91 -13.84 -30.35
N MET A 108 20.95 -14.08 -31.25
CA MET A 108 21.22 -14.63 -32.58
C MET A 108 22.21 -13.76 -33.35
N ALA A 109 22.03 -12.44 -33.35
CA ALA A 109 22.93 -11.52 -34.02
C ALA A 109 24.38 -11.56 -33.50
N GLN A 110 24.60 -11.96 -32.24
CA GLN A 110 25.92 -12.04 -31.62
C GLN A 110 26.57 -13.42 -31.72
N VAL A 111 25.78 -14.49 -31.50
CA VAL A 111 26.28 -15.87 -31.37
C VAL A 111 26.04 -16.70 -32.62
N GLY A 112 25.13 -16.27 -33.49
CA GLY A 112 24.79 -16.95 -34.75
C GLY A 112 23.71 -18.05 -34.62
N GLU A 113 23.17 -18.25 -33.42
CA GLU A 113 22.07 -19.18 -33.13
C GLU A 113 21.16 -18.61 -32.05
N TYR A 114 19.91 -19.06 -31.99
CA TYR A 114 19.03 -18.66 -30.89
C TYR A 114 19.47 -19.30 -29.56
N PRO A 115 19.25 -18.63 -28.43
CA PRO A 115 19.71 -19.10 -27.13
C PRO A 115 19.04 -20.43 -26.76
N ALA A 116 19.77 -21.36 -26.15
CA ALA A 116 19.20 -22.63 -25.69
C ALA A 116 18.21 -22.45 -24.52
N THR A 117 18.42 -21.41 -23.72
CA THR A 117 17.60 -21.10 -22.52
C THR A 117 17.48 -19.60 -22.33
N MET A 118 16.50 -19.15 -21.52
CA MET A 118 16.45 -17.74 -21.12
C MET A 118 17.69 -17.30 -20.33
N GLN A 119 18.33 -18.22 -19.59
CA GLN A 119 19.53 -17.91 -18.81
C GLN A 119 20.71 -17.49 -19.70
N ALA A 120 20.86 -18.09 -20.88
CA ALA A 120 21.91 -17.69 -21.82
C ALA A 120 21.80 -16.21 -22.23
N MET A 121 20.58 -15.69 -22.37
CA MET A 121 20.37 -14.25 -22.63
C MET A 121 20.71 -13.37 -21.44
N VAL A 122 20.56 -13.88 -20.21
CA VAL A 122 20.94 -13.16 -18.98
C VAL A 122 22.45 -13.10 -18.84
N ASP A 123 23.14 -14.21 -19.15
CA ASP A 123 24.59 -14.31 -19.07
C ASP A 123 25.28 -13.34 -20.05
N GLU A 124 24.68 -13.16 -21.24
CA GLU A 124 25.10 -12.14 -22.23
C GLU A 124 24.60 -10.72 -21.91
N GLY A 125 23.88 -10.52 -20.80
CA GLY A 125 23.37 -9.21 -20.38
C GLY A 125 22.26 -8.62 -21.27
N LEU A 126 21.63 -9.44 -22.11
CA LEU A 126 20.54 -9.06 -23.02
C LEU A 126 19.18 -9.09 -22.34
N LEU A 127 19.07 -9.83 -21.24
CA LEU A 127 17.84 -9.98 -20.47
C LEU A 127 18.15 -9.90 -18.97
N ARG A 128 17.27 -9.28 -18.19
CA ARG A 128 17.58 -8.99 -16.77
C ARG A 128 17.40 -10.18 -15.83
N SER A 129 16.53 -11.12 -16.16
CA SER A 129 16.26 -12.33 -15.37
C SER A 129 15.59 -13.41 -16.22
N ALA A 130 16.01 -14.66 -16.05
CA ALA A 130 15.46 -15.80 -16.80
C ALA A 130 14.05 -16.20 -16.36
N ASP A 131 13.65 -15.82 -15.14
CA ASP A 131 12.30 -16.06 -14.63
C ASP A 131 11.38 -14.92 -15.04
N SER A 132 10.68 -15.11 -16.15
CA SER A 132 9.65 -14.15 -16.60
C SER A 132 8.33 -14.30 -15.84
N GLY A 133 8.08 -15.43 -15.16
CA GLY A 133 6.83 -15.77 -14.47
C GLY A 133 5.61 -16.00 -15.39
N ASN A 134 5.62 -15.35 -16.56
CA ASN A 134 4.54 -15.30 -17.54
C ASN A 134 4.82 -16.12 -18.80
N TYR A 135 6.08 -16.43 -19.10
CA TYR A 135 6.51 -17.12 -20.32
C TYR A 135 7.51 -18.24 -20.03
N THR A 136 7.31 -19.38 -20.69
CA THR A 136 8.32 -20.43 -20.81
C THR A 136 8.95 -20.39 -22.20
N TYR A 137 10.23 -20.74 -22.27
CA TYR A 137 11.03 -20.72 -23.49
C TYR A 137 11.45 -22.14 -23.85
N ALA A 138 11.28 -22.52 -25.11
CA ALA A 138 11.74 -23.80 -25.63
C ALA A 138 12.40 -23.62 -27.00
N LEU A 139 13.65 -24.07 -27.15
CA LEU A 139 14.35 -24.13 -28.43
C LEU A 139 14.01 -25.44 -29.14
N ALA A 140 13.77 -25.37 -30.45
CA ALA A 140 13.54 -26.50 -31.34
C ALA A 140 14.31 -26.30 -32.65
N GLY A 141 15.52 -26.84 -32.71
CA GLY A 141 16.42 -26.63 -33.85
C GLY A 141 16.85 -25.17 -33.95
N GLN A 142 16.51 -24.52 -35.07
CA GLN A 142 16.81 -23.11 -35.31
C GLN A 142 15.63 -22.17 -34.98
N SER A 143 14.58 -22.67 -34.34
CA SER A 143 13.41 -21.87 -33.95
C SER A 143 13.22 -21.95 -32.45
N TYR A 144 12.65 -20.92 -31.84
CA TYR A 144 12.23 -20.94 -30.44
C TYR A 144 10.72 -20.70 -30.30
N THR A 145 10.14 -21.24 -29.24
CA THR A 145 8.74 -20.99 -28.86
C THR A 145 8.70 -20.35 -27.48
N LEU A 146 7.99 -19.23 -27.40
CA LEU A 146 7.53 -18.64 -26.14
C LEU A 146 6.11 -19.12 -25.87
N THR A 147 5.90 -19.80 -24.77
CA THR A 147 4.56 -20.26 -24.34
C THR A 147 4.15 -19.44 -23.13
N GLY A 148 3.09 -18.66 -23.27
CA GLY A 148 2.55 -17.89 -22.16
C GLY A 148 1.85 -18.79 -21.12
N ALA A 149 1.85 -18.37 -19.86
CA ALA A 149 1.14 -19.00 -18.76
C ALA A 149 0.06 -18.06 -18.19
N GLY A 150 -0.96 -18.63 -17.53
CA GLY A 150 -2.04 -17.85 -16.90
C GLY A 150 -2.76 -16.91 -17.89
N GLU A 151 -2.85 -15.64 -17.54
CA GLU A 151 -3.47 -14.60 -18.37
C GLU A 151 -2.70 -14.33 -19.67
N CYS A 152 -1.42 -14.72 -19.76
CA CYS A 152 -0.60 -14.60 -20.96
C CYS A 152 -0.70 -15.81 -21.90
N ALA A 153 -1.48 -16.85 -21.56
CA ALA A 153 -1.52 -18.13 -22.31
C ALA A 153 -1.91 -17.98 -23.80
N ALA A 154 -2.72 -16.96 -24.13
CA ALA A 154 -3.10 -16.68 -25.51
C ALA A 154 -1.93 -16.19 -26.39
N ALA A 155 -0.82 -15.74 -25.79
CA ALA A 155 0.29 -15.11 -26.48
C ALA A 155 1.45 -16.09 -26.78
N THR A 156 1.14 -17.36 -27.08
CA THR A 156 2.16 -18.33 -27.52
C THR A 156 2.66 -17.95 -28.91
N THR A 157 3.98 -17.94 -29.13
CA THR A 157 4.57 -17.59 -30.42
C THR A 157 5.84 -18.37 -30.68
N THR A 158 5.95 -18.85 -31.90
CA THR A 158 7.15 -19.51 -32.41
C THR A 158 7.84 -18.56 -33.38
N ALA A 159 9.11 -18.28 -33.14
CA ALA A 159 9.95 -17.50 -34.03
C ALA A 159 11.02 -18.40 -34.65
N ALA A 160 11.24 -18.22 -35.94
CA ALA A 160 12.27 -18.89 -36.73
C ALA A 160 13.36 -17.88 -37.12
N PRO A 161 14.53 -18.30 -37.65
CA PRO A 161 15.54 -17.37 -38.12
C PRO A 161 14.96 -16.59 -39.31
N VAL A 162 15.20 -15.29 -39.36
CA VAL A 162 14.86 -14.50 -40.54
C VAL A 162 15.87 -14.88 -41.63
N THR A 163 15.45 -15.68 -42.60
CA THR A 163 16.25 -15.97 -43.80
C THR A 163 16.37 -14.71 -44.64
N THR A 164 17.57 -14.13 -44.67
CA THR A 164 17.97 -13.03 -45.57
C THR A 164 18.24 -13.51 -46.98
#